data_AF-A0A8H3BYW6-F1
#
_entry.id   AF-A0A8H3BYW6-F1
#
_cell.length_a   1.000
_cell.length_b   1.000
_cell.length_c   1.000
_cell.angle_alpha   90.00
_cell.angle_beta   90.00
_cell.angle_gamma   90.00
#
_symmetry.space_group_name_H-M   'P 1'
#
loop_
_entity.id
_entity.type
_entity.pdbx_description
1 polymer ?
#
loop_
_entity_poly.entity_id
_entity_poly.type
_entity_poly.pdbx_seq_one_letter_code
_entity_poly.pdbx_strand_id
1 'polypeptide(L)'
;MVDHPGWYPPSLVCRPPELPTYLKTVYYLKPIVGLPSDDEIIGIHSVIHAANQVSVVPGMQNLGLLLSLTDHLFSAQMARYRSKYSLIKFPTDATYTPPPLPAHVSINLEPVSGAPTDDEMIKAQEGV
;
A
#
# COMPACT_ATOMS: atom_id res chain seq x y z
N MET A 1 1.12 10.79 -27.12
CA MET A 1 1.32 10.51 -25.69
C MET A 1 0.76 11.69 -24.94
N VAL A 2 -0.33 11.50 -24.20
CA VAL A 2 -1.00 12.62 -23.54
C VAL A 2 -0.40 12.71 -22.15
N ASP A 3 0.45 13.71 -21.92
CA ASP A 3 0.91 14.08 -20.60
C ASP A 3 -0.31 14.51 -19.78
N HIS A 4 -0.80 13.62 -18.94
CA HIS A 4 -1.82 13.94 -17.96
C HIS A 4 -1.12 14.73 -16.85
N PRO A 5 -1.41 16.04 -16.66
CA PRO A 5 -0.84 16.77 -15.54
C PRO A 5 -1.35 16.09 -14.28
N GLY A 6 -0.43 15.46 -13.54
CA GLY A 6 -0.74 14.67 -12.36
C GLY A 6 -1.59 15.50 -11.39
N TRP A 7 -2.87 15.15 -11.27
CA TRP A 7 -3.82 15.81 -10.38
C TRP A 7 -3.60 15.34 -8.93
N TYR A 8 -2.37 15.46 -8.47
CA TYR A 8 -2.03 15.29 -7.07
C TYR A 8 -1.53 16.63 -6.56
N PRO A 9 -2.25 17.29 -5.63
CA PRO A 9 -1.84 18.60 -5.15
C PRO A 9 -0.42 18.49 -4.58
N PRO A 10 0.56 19.29 -5.06
CA PRO A 10 1.95 19.24 -4.60
C PRO A 10 2.12 19.45 -3.09
N SER A 11 1.07 19.94 -2.42
CA SER A 11 1.02 20.24 -1.00
C SER A 11 0.58 19.08 -0.11
N LEU A 12 0.12 17.95 -0.65
CA LEU A 12 -0.26 16.82 0.20
C LEU A 12 0.99 16.08 0.66
N VAL A 13 1.23 16.12 1.97
CA VAL A 13 2.36 15.45 2.61
C VAL A 13 1.84 14.25 3.40
N CYS A 14 2.22 13.04 2.98
CA CYS A 14 1.94 11.84 3.73
C CYS A 14 3.05 11.65 4.77
N ARG A 15 2.71 11.82 6.06
CA ARG A 15 3.70 11.74 7.14
C ARG A 15 3.73 10.32 7.72
N PRO A 16 4.89 9.68 7.83
CA PRO A 16 5.00 8.38 8.47
C PRO A 16 4.76 8.49 9.97
N PRO A 17 4.33 7.40 10.63
CA PRO A 17 4.28 7.34 12.08
C PRO A 17 5.69 7.39 12.68
N GLU A 18 5.76 7.81 13.94
CA GLU A 18 7.01 7.71 14.68
C GLU A 18 7.38 6.25 14.95
N LEU A 19 8.52 5.83 14.43
CA LEU A 19 9.02 4.50 14.67
C LEU A 19 9.61 4.37 16.10
N PRO A 20 9.46 3.20 16.75
CA PRO A 20 10.17 2.91 17.99
C PRO A 20 11.68 2.76 17.73
N THR A 21 12.49 2.90 18.78
CA THR A 21 13.96 2.92 18.69
C THR A 21 14.53 1.73 17.94
N TYR A 22 14.01 0.52 18.18
CA TYR A 22 14.49 -0.70 17.55
C TYR A 22 14.25 -0.76 16.02
N LEU A 23 13.32 0.05 15.49
CA LEU A 23 13.11 0.20 14.05
C LEU A 23 13.84 1.44 13.50
N LYS A 24 13.86 2.56 14.23
CA LYS A 24 14.53 3.81 13.80
C LYS A 24 16.03 3.64 13.52
N THR A 25 16.68 2.67 14.15
CA THR A 25 18.11 2.39 13.94
C THR A 25 18.42 1.79 12.58
N VAL A 26 17.47 1.08 11.97
CA VAL A 26 17.65 0.36 10.71
C VAL A 26 16.85 1.01 9.58
N TYR A 27 15.66 1.51 9.91
CA TYR A 27 14.71 2.04 8.94
C TYR A 27 14.48 3.53 9.15
N TYR A 28 14.36 4.24 8.03
CA TYR A 28 14.01 5.65 8.01
C TYR A 28 12.92 5.91 6.98
N LEU A 29 11.72 6.20 7.46
CA LEU A 29 10.62 6.65 6.61
C LEU A 29 10.62 8.18 6.56
N LYS A 30 10.75 8.73 5.35
CA LYS A 30 10.63 10.17 5.10
C LYS A 30 9.16 10.52 4.86
N PRO A 31 8.71 11.75 5.19
CA PRO A 31 7.47 12.27 4.66
C PRO A 31 7.47 12.22 3.13
N ILE A 32 6.42 11.66 2.56
CA ILE A 32 6.25 11.60 1.10
C ILE A 32 5.55 12.87 0.65
N VAL A 33 6.10 13.53 -0.36
CA VAL A 33 5.57 14.77 -0.93
C VAL A 33 5.18 14.51 -2.38
N GLY A 34 3.92 14.74 -2.73
CA GLY A 34 3.43 14.49 -4.09
C GLY A 34 3.21 13.01 -4.37
N LEU A 35 3.64 12.55 -5.56
CA LEU A 35 3.45 11.17 -6.03
C LEU A 35 4.49 10.23 -5.38
N PRO A 36 4.07 9.19 -4.63
CA PRO A 36 5.00 8.25 -4.04
C PRO A 36 5.75 7.44 -5.09
N SER A 37 7.06 7.32 -4.90
CA SER A 37 7.96 6.44 -5.66
C SER A 37 7.85 4.98 -5.22
N ASP A 38 8.34 4.06 -6.06
CA ASP A 38 8.37 2.63 -5.71
C ASP A 38 9.26 2.37 -4.49
N ASP A 39 10.41 3.03 -4.37
CA ASP A 39 11.32 2.91 -3.21
C ASP A 39 10.66 3.35 -1.90
N GLU A 40 9.86 4.42 -1.93
CA GLU A 40 9.12 4.88 -0.74
C GLU A 40 8.07 3.85 -0.31
N ILE A 41 7.33 3.27 -1.26
CA ILE A 41 6.34 2.21 -0.99
C ILE A 41 7.02 0.94 -0.46
N ILE A 42 8.12 0.52 -1.08
CA ILE A 42 8.93 -0.64 -0.64
C ILE A 42 9.49 -0.41 0.76
N GLY A 43 9.94 0.81 1.06
CA GLY A 43 10.40 1.21 2.39
C GLY A 43 9.31 1.02 3.45
N ILE A 44 8.08 1.47 3.18
CA ILE A 44 6.95 1.28 4.11
C ILE A 44 6.66 -0.21 4.32
N HIS A 45 6.59 -1.01 3.25
CA HIS A 45 6.40 -2.47 3.36
C HIS A 45 7.49 -3.15 4.20
N SER A 46 8.74 -2.73 4.02
CA SER A 46 9.88 -3.28 4.78
C SER A 46 9.74 -3.02 6.28
N VAL A 47 9.28 -1.83 6.67
CA VAL A 47 9.04 -1.49 8.08
C VAL A 47 7.86 -2.26 8.65
N ILE A 48 6.75 -2.39 7.92
CA ILE A 48 5.60 -3.20 8.34
C ILE A 48 6.01 -4.65 8.55
N HIS A 49 6.79 -5.21 7.62
CA HIS A 49 7.29 -6.58 7.74
C HIS A 49 8.14 -6.74 9.01
N ALA A 50 9.10 -5.85 9.25
CA ALA A 50 9.94 -5.90 10.45
C ALA A 50 9.11 -5.75 11.74
N ALA A 51 8.13 -4.84 11.77
CA ALA A 51 7.24 -4.65 12.90
C ALA A 51 6.39 -5.91 13.20
N ASN A 52 5.89 -6.59 12.16
CA ASN A 52 5.18 -7.85 12.30
C ASN A 52 6.08 -8.97 12.83
N GLN A 53 7.33 -9.09 12.36
CA GLN A 53 8.25 -10.12 12.82
C GLN A 53 8.56 -10.01 14.32
N VAL A 54 8.66 -8.79 14.86
CA VAL A 54 8.90 -8.61 16.30
C VAL A 54 7.64 -8.71 17.14
N SER A 55 6.45 -8.61 16.53
CA SER A 55 5.17 -8.65 17.25
C SER A 55 4.89 -9.99 17.94
N VAL A 56 5.55 -11.07 17.50
CA VAL A 56 5.47 -12.40 18.11
C VAL A 56 6.22 -12.49 19.45
N VAL A 57 7.11 -11.53 19.73
CA VAL A 57 7.85 -11.46 20.99
C VAL A 57 6.96 -10.83 22.07
N PRO A 58 6.74 -11.51 23.21
CA PRO A 58 5.95 -10.96 24.31
C PRO A 58 6.47 -9.58 24.74
N GLY A 59 5.57 -8.61 24.84
CA GLY A 59 5.90 -7.23 25.22
C GLY A 59 6.45 -6.34 24.09
N MET A 60 6.66 -6.88 22.89
CA MET A 60 7.05 -6.09 21.70
C MET A 60 5.89 -5.79 20.75
N GLN A 61 4.74 -6.47 20.92
CA GLN A 61 3.55 -6.22 20.12
C GLN A 61 3.07 -4.77 20.29
N ASN A 62 3.00 -4.04 19.18
CA ASN A 62 2.47 -2.69 19.15
C ASN A 62 1.44 -2.56 18.01
N LEU A 63 0.19 -2.88 18.34
CA LEU A 63 -0.91 -2.82 17.38
C LEU A 63 -1.15 -1.39 16.86
N GLY A 64 -0.98 -0.38 17.71
CA GLY A 64 -1.13 1.03 17.32
C GLY A 64 -0.10 1.46 16.25
N LEU A 65 1.13 0.99 16.36
CA LEU A 65 2.17 1.22 15.34
C LEU A 65 1.80 0.53 14.02
N LEU A 66 1.38 -0.73 14.05
CA LEU A 66 1.00 -1.48 12.85
C LEU A 66 -0.19 -0.84 12.12
N LEU A 67 -1.20 -0.40 12.85
CA LEU A 67 -2.32 0.36 12.29
C LEU A 67 -1.84 1.66 11.64
N SER A 68 -1.02 2.44 12.34
CA SER A 68 -0.51 3.71 11.81
C SER A 68 0.38 3.52 10.57
N LEU A 69 1.17 2.44 10.51
CA LEU A 69 1.96 2.08 9.33
C LEU A 69 1.07 1.65 8.16
N THR A 70 0.00 0.92 8.43
CA THR A 70 -0.97 0.47 7.42
C THR A 70 -1.75 1.65 6.85
N ASP A 71 -2.18 2.60 7.69
CA ASP A 71 -2.82 3.85 7.26
C ASP A 71 -1.89 4.70 6.39
N HIS A 72 -0.60 4.75 6.75
CA HIS A 72 0.42 5.44 5.96
C HIS A 72 0.63 4.78 4.59
N LEU A 73 0.71 3.44 4.55
CA LEU A 73 0.80 2.68 3.30
C LEU A 73 -0.42 2.91 2.41
N PHE A 74 -1.62 2.82 2.97
CA PHE A 74 -2.87 3.03 2.25
C PHE A 74 -2.92 4.44 1.65
N SER A 75 -2.55 5.45 2.44
CA SER A 75 -2.50 6.84 1.97
C SER A 75 -1.55 7.02 0.78
N ALA A 76 -0.36 6.41 0.83
CA ALA A 76 0.61 6.46 -0.26
C ALA A 76 0.11 5.69 -1.51
N GLN A 77 -0.50 4.52 -1.35
CA GLN A 77 -1.09 3.78 -2.47
C GLN A 77 -2.25 4.55 -3.11
N MET A 78 -3.12 5.17 -2.29
CA MET A 78 -4.19 6.03 -2.76
C MET A 78 -3.67 7.26 -3.50
N ALA A 79 -2.49 7.76 -3.14
CA ALA A 79 -1.85 8.84 -3.87
C ALA A 79 -1.53 8.45 -5.32
N ARG A 80 -0.89 7.28 -5.51
CA ARG A 80 -0.60 6.72 -6.84
C ARG A 80 -1.87 6.39 -7.62
N TYR A 81 -2.88 5.85 -6.93
CA TYR A 81 -4.14 5.53 -7.57
C TYR A 81 -4.81 6.80 -8.12
N ARG A 82 -4.95 7.84 -7.30
CA ARG A 82 -5.57 9.11 -7.70
C ARG A 82 -4.78 9.87 -8.76
N SER A 83 -3.45 9.73 -8.79
CA SER A 83 -2.66 10.33 -9.87
C SER A 83 -2.89 9.66 -11.22
N LYS A 84 -3.24 8.36 -11.22
CA LYS A 84 -3.49 7.58 -12.44
C LYS A 84 -4.95 7.67 -12.91
N TYR A 85 -5.90 7.74 -11.98
CA TYR A 85 -7.33 7.76 -12.27
C TYR A 85 -7.96 9.06 -11.74
N SER A 86 -8.36 9.95 -12.64
CA SER A 86 -8.99 11.23 -12.30
C SER A 86 -10.27 11.00 -11.47
N LEU A 87 -10.44 11.78 -10.38
CA LEU A 87 -11.60 11.73 -9.48
C LEU A 87 -12.95 11.92 -10.19
N ILE A 88 -12.95 12.50 -11.40
CA ILE A 88 -14.16 12.75 -12.21
C ILE A 88 -14.67 11.45 -12.87
N LYS A 89 -13.82 10.43 -13.00
CA LYS A 89 -14.18 9.09 -13.48
C LYS A 89 -13.52 8.07 -12.58
N PHE A 90 -14.09 7.85 -11.39
CA PHE A 90 -13.92 6.54 -10.76
C PHE A 90 -14.48 5.52 -11.75
N PRO A 91 -13.66 4.60 -12.26
CA PRO A 91 -14.14 3.62 -13.20
C PRO A 91 -15.02 2.65 -12.42
N THR A 92 -16.34 2.87 -12.48
CA THR A 92 -17.36 1.98 -11.91
C THR A 92 -17.25 0.57 -12.50
N ASP A 93 -16.65 0.46 -13.69
CA ASP A 93 -16.40 -0.78 -14.44
C ASP A 93 -14.89 -1.08 -14.62
N ALA A 94 -14.02 -0.62 -13.70
CA ALA A 94 -12.60 -1.00 -13.79
C ALA A 94 -12.43 -2.50 -13.55
N THR A 95 -11.71 -3.17 -14.47
CA THR A 95 -11.22 -4.52 -14.25
C THR A 95 -9.79 -4.46 -13.70
N TYR A 96 -9.61 -4.98 -12.50
CA TYR A 96 -8.33 -5.14 -11.82
C TYR A 96 -7.75 -6.52 -12.19
N THR A 97 -6.91 -6.55 -13.22
CA THR A 97 -6.22 -7.78 -13.63
C THR A 97 -4.96 -7.97 -12.77
N PRO A 98 -4.81 -9.12 -12.08
CA PRO A 98 -3.63 -9.39 -11.28
C PRO A 98 -2.38 -9.52 -12.17
N PRO A 99 -1.19 -9.17 -11.63
CA PRO A 99 0.05 -9.33 -12.36
C PRO A 99 0.37 -10.82 -12.55
N PRO A 100 1.17 -11.18 -13.58
CA PRO A 100 1.62 -12.54 -13.76
C PRO A 100 2.44 -12.99 -12.55
N LEU A 101 2.05 -14.13 -11.98
CA LEU A 101 2.71 -14.71 -10.82
C LEU A 101 3.93 -15.55 -11.23
N PRO A 102 4.96 -15.63 -10.38
CA PRO A 102 6.08 -16.55 -10.61
C PRO A 102 5.62 -18.01 -10.69
N ALA A 103 6.33 -18.83 -11.47
CA ALA A 103 5.97 -20.23 -11.71
C ALA A 103 5.91 -21.13 -10.44
N HIS A 104 6.53 -20.69 -9.34
CA HIS A 104 6.52 -21.40 -8.06
C HIS A 104 5.32 -21.05 -7.18
N VAL A 105 4.49 -20.08 -7.57
CA VAL A 105 3.25 -19.70 -6.88
C VAL A 105 2.09 -20.38 -7.60
N SER A 106 1.54 -21.43 -6.99
CA SER A 106 0.46 -22.25 -7.58
C SER A 106 -0.95 -21.63 -7.47
N ILE A 107 -1.05 -20.45 -6.86
CA ILE A 107 -2.30 -19.71 -6.69
C ILE A 107 -2.69 -19.05 -8.02
N ASN A 108 -3.97 -19.10 -8.36
CA ASN A 108 -4.52 -18.37 -9.50
C ASN A 108 -5.37 -17.21 -9.00
N LEU A 109 -4.94 -15.98 -9.27
CA LEU A 109 -5.72 -14.79 -8.93
C LEU A 109 -6.62 -14.44 -10.12
N GLU A 110 -7.92 -14.32 -9.86
CA GLU A 110 -8.89 -13.94 -10.89
C GLU A 110 -9.02 -12.41 -11.02
N PRO A 111 -9.30 -11.87 -12.22
CA PRO A 111 -9.60 -10.45 -12.38
C PRO A 111 -10.90 -10.06 -11.68
N VAL A 112 -10.88 -8.96 -10.93
CA VAL A 112 -12.08 -8.40 -10.29
C VAL A 112 -12.59 -7.21 -11.10
N SER A 113 -13.89 -7.14 -11.39
CA SER A 113 -14.48 -6.05 -12.17
C SER A 113 -15.47 -5.22 -11.36
N GLY A 114 -15.34 -3.90 -11.45
CA GLY A 114 -16.18 -2.97 -10.72
C GLY A 114 -15.85 -2.92 -9.23
N ALA A 115 -16.88 -2.74 -8.38
CA ALA A 115 -16.71 -2.75 -6.94
C ALA A 115 -16.56 -4.21 -6.45
N PRO A 116 -15.44 -4.56 -5.78
CA PRO A 116 -15.25 -5.91 -5.27
C PRO A 116 -16.28 -6.22 -4.18
N THR A 117 -16.82 -7.43 -4.21
CA THR A 117 -17.57 -8.02 -3.11
C THR A 117 -16.64 -8.47 -1.99
N ASP A 118 -17.19 -8.66 -0.78
CA ASP A 118 -16.41 -9.16 0.36
C ASP A 118 -15.74 -10.51 0.03
N ASP A 119 -16.44 -11.40 -0.67
CA ASP A 119 -15.90 -12.70 -1.10
C ASP A 119 -14.73 -12.54 -2.08
N GLU A 120 -14.85 -11.63 -3.06
CA GLU A 120 -13.75 -11.34 -4.00
C GLU A 120 -12.54 -10.72 -3.28
N MET A 121 -12.78 -9.89 -2.26
CA MET A 121 -11.70 -9.35 -1.43
C MET A 121 -10.99 -10.45 -0.65
N ILE A 122 -11.74 -11.35 0.00
CA ILE A 122 -11.17 -12.48 0.76
C ILE A 122 -10.35 -13.38 -0.17
N LYS A 123 -10.89 -13.76 -1.33
CA LYS A 123 -10.18 -14.57 -2.33
C LYS A 123 -8.89 -13.90 -2.82
N ALA A 124 -8.94 -12.59 -3.08
CA ALA A 124 -7.75 -11.84 -3.51
C ALA A 124 -6.67 -11.79 -2.42
N GLN A 125 -7.05 -11.77 -1.14
CA GLN A 125 -6.12 -11.74 -0.01
C GLN A 125 -5.54 -13.13 0.31
N GLU A 126 -6.37 -14.16 0.30
CA GLU A 126 -5.99 -15.53 0.66
C GLU A 126 -5.40 -16.32 -0.52
N GLY A 127 -5.66 -15.88 -1.75
CA GLY A 127 -5.26 -16.58 -2.96
C GLY A 127 -6.03 -17.89 -3.17
N VAL A 128 -7.34 -17.88 -2.88
CA VAL A 128 -8.24 -19.04 -2.94
C VAL A 128 -9.31 -18.88 -4.02
#